data_AF-A0A2R7QJH6-F1
#
_entry.id   AF-A0A2R7QJH6-F1
#
_cell.length_a   1.000
_cell.length_b   1.000
_cell.length_c   1.000
_cell.angle_alpha   90.00
_cell.angle_beta   90.00
_cell.angle_gamma   90.00
#
_symmetry.space_group_name_H-M   'P 1'
#
loop_
_entity.id
_entity.type
_entity.pdbx_description
1 polymer ?
#
loop_
_entity_poly.entity_id
_entity_poly.type
_entity_poly.pdbx_seq_one_letter_code
_entity_poly.pdbx_strand_id
1 'polypeptide(L)' 'PDLGMAAYRNSCILREITGREVYPVERSIAFQHFGAPQPVPTRAVEVSA' A
#
# COMPACT_ATOMS: atom_id res chain seq x y z
N PRO A 1 -8.89 10.23 17.76
CA PRO A 1 -7.59 10.29 17.03
C PRO A 1 -6.60 9.27 17.59
N ASP A 2 -6.10 8.36 16.76
CA ASP A 2 -5.07 7.40 17.14
C ASP A 2 -3.72 8.13 17.30
N LEU A 3 -3.15 8.07 18.51
CA LEU A 3 -1.86 8.68 18.85
C LEU A 3 -0.68 7.88 18.27
N GLY A 4 -0.79 6.54 18.16
CA GLY A 4 0.23 5.69 17.55
C GLY A 4 0.46 6.00 16.07
N MET A 5 -0.58 6.45 15.37
CA MET A 5 -0.50 6.88 13.98
C MET A 5 -0.15 8.37 13.79
N ALA A 6 0.14 9.12 14.86
CA ALA A 6 0.40 10.56 14.75
C ALA A 6 1.70 10.88 13.99
N ALA A 7 2.77 10.12 14.26
CA ALA A 7 4.06 10.29 13.57
C ALA A 7 3.91 10.04 12.06
N TYR A 8 3.27 8.92 11.68
CA TYR A 8 2.96 8.60 10.29
C TYR A 8 2.17 9.72 9.60
N ARG A 9 1.11 10.23 10.25
CA ARG A 9 0.30 11.34 9.70
C ARG A 9 1.14 12.61 9.50
N ASN A 10 1.95 12.99 10.50
CA ASN A 10 2.78 14.20 10.43
C ASN A 10 3.86 14.09 9.34
N SER A 11 4.48 12.92 9.18
CA SER A 11 5.46 12.68 8.09
C SER A 11 4.84 12.89 6.71
N CYS A 12 3.61 12.41 6.49
CA CYS A 12 2.88 12.66 5.26
C CYS A 12 2.57 14.15 5.04
N ILE A 13 2.09 14.87 6.07
CA ILE A 13 1.80 16.31 5.98
C ILE A 13 3.06 17.09 5.60
N LEU A 14 4.18 16.83 6.28
CA LEU A 14 5.44 17.50 5.99
C LEU A 14 5.95 17.20 4.59
N ARG A 15 5.75 15.96 4.09
CA ARG A 15 6.11 15.62 2.71
C ARG A 15 5.36 16.47 1.70
N GLU A 16 4.05 16.63 1.87
CA GLU A 16 3.23 17.45 0.96
C GLU A 16 3.59 18.94 1.05
N ILE A 17 3.83 19.46 2.26
CA ILE A 17 4.21 20.87 2.46
C ILE A 17 5.59 21.18 1.88
N THR A 18 6.56 20.27 2.07
CA THR A 18 7.96 20.54 1.71
C THR A 18 8.36 20.02 0.33
N GLY A 19 7.50 19.22 -0.32
CA GLY A 19 7.77 18.59 -1.61
C GLY A 19 8.83 17.49 -1.58
N ARG A 20 9.27 17.05 -0.39
CA ARG A 20 10.26 15.98 -0.21
C ARG A 20 9.96 15.13 1.00
N GLU A 21 10.45 13.90 1.01
CA GLU A 21 10.29 13.01 2.16
C GLU A 21 11.26 13.40 3.30
N VAL A 22 10.80 14.24 4.23
CA VAL A 22 11.58 14.71 5.39
C VAL A 22 11.83 13.58 6.40
N TYR A 23 10.79 12.77 6.62
CA TYR A 23 10.85 11.56 7.43
C TYR A 23 10.39 10.39 6.56
N PRO A 24 11.11 9.26 6.55
CA PRO A 24 10.68 8.07 5.82
C PRO A 24 9.27 7.63 6.23
N VAL A 25 8.46 7.25 5.26
CA VAL A 25 7.10 6.73 5.48
C VAL A 25 7.06 5.27 5.06
N GLU A 26 6.90 4.37 6.03
CA GLU A 26 6.81 2.94 5.80
C GLU A 26 5.55 2.58 4.99
N ARG A 27 5.73 1.76 3.95
CA ARG A 27 4.63 1.35 3.04
C ARG A 27 4.16 -0.08 3.26
N SER A 28 4.95 -0.90 3.95
CA SER A 28 4.67 -2.31 4.20
C SER A 28 5.20 -2.72 5.56
N ILE A 29 4.29 -2.86 6.53
CA ILE A 29 4.60 -3.24 7.91
C ILE A 29 3.78 -4.43 8.41
N ALA A 30 2.68 -4.76 7.72
CA ALA A 30 1.82 -5.88 8.07
C ALA A 30 2.23 -7.12 7.26
N PHE A 31 2.14 -8.29 7.89
CA PHE A 31 2.26 -9.57 7.18
C PHE A 31 1.09 -9.82 6.24
N GLN A 32 -0.07 -9.22 6.53
CA GLN A 32 -1.27 -9.35 5.71
C GLN A 32 -1.20 -8.40 4.52
N HIS A 33 -1.55 -8.93 3.34
CA HIS A 33 -1.81 -8.12 2.15
C HIS A 33 -3.29 -7.77 2.11
N PHE A 34 -3.58 -6.47 2.15
CA PHE A 34 -4.93 -5.94 2.00
C PHE A 34 -5.17 -5.49 0.55
N GLY A 35 -6.37 -5.73 0.02
CA GLY A 35 -6.74 -5.41 -1.36
C GLY A 35 -7.58 -6.52 -1.99
N ALA A 36 -8.27 -6.22 -3.09
CA ALA A 36 -8.98 -7.25 -3.86
C ALA A 36 -7.96 -8.22 -4.49
N PRO A 37 -8.28 -9.52 -4.60
CA PRO A 37 -7.44 -10.46 -5.33
C PRO A 37 -7.21 -9.96 -6.76
N GLN A 38 -5.98 -10.09 -7.25
CA GLN A 38 -5.72 -9.81 -8.66
C GLN A 38 -6.51 -10.81 -9.50
N PRO A 39 -7.10 -10.39 -10.63
CA PRO A 39 -7.78 -11.31 -11.54
C PRO A 39 -6.79 -12.39 -11.96
N VAL A 40 -7.11 -13.65 -11.67
CA VAL A 40 -6.32 -14.78 -12.19
C VAL A 40 -6.54 -14.81 -13.70
N PRO A 41 -5.49 -14.73 -14.54
CA PRO A 41 -5.67 -14.86 -15.98
C PRO A 41 -6.28 -16.23 -16.27
N THR A 42 -7.49 -16.24 -16.85
CA THR A 42 -8.13 -17.46 -17.33
C THR A 42 -7.22 -18.08 -18.37
N ARG A 43 -6.58 -19.21 -18.03
CA ARG A 43 -5.96 -20.07 -19.03
C ARG A 43 -7.08 -20.67 -19.86
N ALA A 44 -7.10 -20.36 -21.16
CA ALA A 44 -7.92 -21.09 -22.11
C ALA A 44 -7.48 -22.55 -22.05
N VAL A 45 -8.31 -23.41 -21.49
CA VAL A 45 -8.15 -24.85 -21.61
C VAL A 45 -8.59 -25.17 -23.04
N GLU A 46 -7.64 -25.38 -23.94
CA GLU A 46 -7.94 -25.95 -25.25
C GLU A 46 -8.46 -27.38 -25.03
N VAL A 47 -9.77 -27.53 -25.15
CA VAL A 47 -10.43 -28.84 -25.18
C VAL A 47 -10.13 -29.43 -26.56
N SER A 48 -9.22 -30.39 -26.62
CA SER A 48 -9.02 -31.21 -27.82
C SER A 48 -10.26 -32.06 -28.03
N ALA A 49 -10.97 -31.81 -29.13
CA ALA A 49 -11.95 -32.72 -29.72
C ALA A 49 -11.25 -33.96 -30.29
#